data_AF-A0A9F7THN0-F1
#
_entry.id   AF-A0A9F7THN0-F1
#
_cell.length_a   1.000
_cell.length_b   1.000
_cell.length_c   1.000
_cell.angle_alpha   90.00
_cell.angle_beta   90.00
_cell.angle_gamma   90.00
#
_symmetry.space_group_name_H-M   'P 1'
#
loop_
_entity.id
_entity.type
_entity.pdbx_description
1 polymer ?
#
loop_
_entity_poly.entity_id
_entity_poly.type
_entity_poly.pdbx_seq_one_letter_code
_entity_poly.pdbx_strand_id
1 'polypeptide(L)'
;MMTPVTWPVAQNYCRVMYTDLATILSDTDWLRFEKEAASKGLATSAWVGLYNDINSWRWSLNHLPLKNVTYTKWRTGQPDNRLGKQACVLIGYYNSWWDEPCTQLRPFICYNANFSGAARFIGIRSPLLTWPQAQTYCRTHHTDLASSLNSSDNDMLVQVKNIQGYSWIGLYRDTWKWSDGTNASNIPWAPGQPNNYWGRENCAVVNNGLFYDVRCTNLNYFFCHTIYPARSQIMRLQVKSDGSVFDPAVQSSILDQIKQKLEEKGMLENTTVTWKVQPDGNIFH
;
A
#
# COMPACT_ATOMS: atom_id res chain seq x y z
N MET A 1 19.15 -9.14 -6.04
CA MET A 1 17.92 -9.48 -6.79
C MET A 1 17.03 -10.29 -5.88
N MET A 2 15.72 -10.01 -5.82
CA MET A 2 14.79 -10.91 -5.14
C MET A 2 14.71 -12.23 -5.92
N THR A 3 14.80 -13.35 -5.22
CA THR A 3 14.68 -14.68 -5.81
C THR A 3 13.28 -14.87 -6.40
N PRO A 4 13.16 -15.38 -7.65
CA PRO A 4 11.87 -15.70 -8.24
C PRO A 4 11.09 -16.72 -7.39
N VAL A 5 9.78 -16.51 -7.25
CA VAL A 5 8.89 -17.38 -6.46
C VAL A 5 7.57 -17.63 -7.21
N THR A 6 6.76 -18.56 -6.72
CA THR A 6 5.41 -18.80 -7.23
C THR A 6 4.48 -17.64 -6.86
N TRP A 7 3.38 -17.47 -7.59
CA TRP A 7 2.45 -16.38 -7.34
C TRP A 7 1.87 -16.39 -5.91
N PRO A 8 1.44 -17.54 -5.33
CA PRO A 8 0.92 -17.55 -3.96
C PRO A 8 1.99 -17.16 -2.92
N VAL A 9 3.25 -17.57 -3.14
CA VAL A 9 4.37 -17.18 -2.27
C VAL A 9 4.66 -15.69 -2.37
N ALA A 10 4.66 -15.13 -3.59
CA ALA A 10 4.80 -13.70 -3.83
C ALA A 10 3.69 -12.89 -3.13
N GLN A 11 2.43 -13.32 -3.29
CA GLN A 11 1.28 -12.69 -2.66
C GLN A 11 1.40 -12.70 -1.14
N ASN A 12 1.70 -13.86 -0.55
CA ASN A 12 1.86 -13.98 0.89
C ASN A 12 2.99 -13.07 1.39
N TYR A 13 4.13 -13.06 0.71
CA TYR A 13 5.23 -12.14 1.04
C TYR A 13 4.77 -10.67 0.98
N CYS A 14 4.06 -10.26 -0.09
CA CYS A 14 3.59 -8.90 -0.23
C CYS A 14 2.56 -8.50 0.83
N ARG A 15 1.68 -9.41 1.26
CA ARG A 15 0.73 -9.16 2.34
C ARG A 15 1.38 -9.08 3.72
N VAL A 16 2.49 -9.78 3.91
CA VAL A 16 3.27 -9.73 5.17
C VAL A 16 4.13 -8.48 5.26
N MET A 17 4.81 -8.13 4.16
CA MET A 17 5.83 -7.07 4.15
C MET A 17 5.28 -5.72 3.68
N TYR A 18 4.16 -5.72 2.96
CA TYR A 18 3.55 -4.55 2.31
C TYR A 18 2.02 -4.61 2.46
N THR A 19 1.25 -4.33 1.41
CA THR A 19 -0.22 -4.43 1.43
C THR A 19 -0.71 -5.65 0.64
N ASP A 20 -0.33 -5.77 -0.63
CA ASP A 20 -0.62 -6.93 -1.47
C ASP A 20 0.32 -6.92 -2.69
N LEU A 21 0.14 -7.82 -3.65
CA LEU A 21 0.78 -7.70 -4.97
C LEU A 21 0.32 -6.43 -5.71
N ALA A 22 1.16 -5.93 -6.62
CA ALA A 22 0.89 -4.74 -7.42
C ALA A 22 -0.48 -4.79 -8.08
N THR A 23 -1.27 -3.72 -7.94
CA THR A 23 -2.59 -3.56 -8.54
C THR A 23 -2.54 -2.39 -9.51
N ILE A 24 -2.91 -2.61 -10.78
CA ILE A 24 -2.74 -1.64 -11.86
C ILE A 24 -4.11 -1.25 -12.42
N LEU A 25 -4.59 -0.06 -12.05
CA LEU A 25 -5.95 0.40 -12.39
C LEU A 25 -5.94 1.65 -13.29
N SER A 26 -4.76 2.17 -13.62
CA SER A 26 -4.57 3.39 -14.40
C SER A 26 -3.20 3.43 -15.06
N ASP A 27 -3.00 4.35 -16.01
CA ASP A 27 -1.67 4.61 -16.57
C ASP A 27 -0.67 5.16 -15.54
N THR A 28 -1.17 5.82 -14.49
CA THR A 28 -0.29 6.26 -13.39
C THR A 28 0.26 5.07 -12.61
N ASP A 29 -0.58 4.06 -12.33
CA ASP A 29 -0.13 2.83 -11.67
C ASP A 29 0.83 2.04 -12.56
N TRP A 30 0.58 2.04 -13.88
CA TRP A 30 1.47 1.42 -14.86
C TRP A 30 2.87 2.05 -14.85
N LEU A 31 2.96 3.39 -14.92
CA LEU A 31 4.24 4.11 -14.86
C LEU A 31 5.00 3.85 -13.56
N ARG A 32 4.29 3.75 -12.43
CA ARG A 32 4.88 3.41 -11.13
C ARG A 32 5.45 1.99 -11.14
N PHE A 33 4.69 1.04 -11.68
CA PHE A 33 5.16 -0.34 -11.86
C PHE A 33 6.41 -0.40 -12.72
N GLU A 34 6.44 0.29 -13.87
CA GLU A 34 7.61 0.31 -14.77
C GLU A 34 8.85 0.89 -14.09
N LYS A 35 8.69 2.00 -13.35
CA LYS A 35 9.79 2.63 -12.62
C LYS A 35 10.35 1.69 -11.54
N GLU A 36 9.48 1.01 -10.79
CA GLU A 36 9.89 0.06 -9.77
C GLU A 36 10.59 -1.15 -10.40
N ALA A 37 10.01 -1.73 -11.46
CA ALA A 37 10.58 -2.84 -12.21
C ALA A 37 11.99 -2.50 -12.74
N ALA A 38 12.15 -1.32 -13.35
CA ALA A 38 13.43 -0.81 -13.83
C ALA A 38 14.45 -0.65 -12.69
N SER A 39 14.05 -0.06 -11.56
CA SER A 39 14.93 0.14 -10.40
C SER A 39 15.45 -1.17 -9.80
N LYS A 40 14.68 -2.26 -9.93
CA LYS A 40 15.02 -3.61 -9.45
C LYS A 40 15.71 -4.47 -10.51
N GLY A 41 15.94 -3.93 -11.71
CA GLY A 41 16.52 -4.66 -12.84
C GLY A 41 15.63 -5.79 -13.37
N LEU A 42 14.30 -5.67 -13.22
CA LEU A 42 13.32 -6.65 -13.68
C LEU A 42 12.99 -6.43 -15.16
N ALA A 43 13.93 -6.77 -16.05
CA ALA A 43 13.83 -6.51 -17.48
C ALA A 43 12.87 -7.45 -18.25
N THR A 44 12.34 -8.50 -17.62
CA THR A 44 11.71 -9.63 -18.34
C THR A 44 10.23 -9.85 -18.03
N SER A 45 9.78 -9.69 -16.79
CA SER A 45 8.38 -9.75 -16.33
C SER A 45 8.32 -9.85 -14.81
N ALA A 46 7.19 -9.47 -14.22
CA ALA A 46 6.93 -9.68 -12.79
C ALA A 46 5.47 -10.06 -12.53
N TRP A 47 5.24 -10.90 -11.52
CA TRP A 47 3.92 -11.16 -10.96
C TRP A 47 3.27 -9.87 -10.47
N VAL A 48 1.99 -9.72 -10.78
CA VAL A 48 1.10 -8.71 -10.23
C VAL A 48 -0.10 -9.36 -9.58
N GLY A 49 -0.93 -8.57 -8.91
CA GLY A 49 -2.00 -9.08 -8.07
C GLY A 49 -3.20 -9.65 -8.80
N LEU A 50 -3.24 -9.62 -10.14
CA LEU A 50 -4.36 -10.11 -10.93
C LEU A 50 -4.29 -11.64 -11.04
N TYR A 51 -5.38 -12.30 -10.66
CA TYR A 51 -5.52 -13.75 -10.70
C TYR A 51 -6.96 -14.16 -11.03
N ASN A 52 -7.15 -15.42 -11.40
CA ASN A 52 -8.46 -16.00 -11.70
C ASN A 52 -8.81 -17.06 -10.66
N ASP A 53 -9.92 -16.87 -9.93
CA ASP A 53 -10.40 -17.78 -8.89
C ASP A 53 -11.49 -18.73 -9.41
N ILE A 54 -11.26 -19.34 -10.58
CA ILE A 54 -12.16 -20.25 -11.31
C ILE A 54 -13.38 -19.53 -11.91
N ASN A 55 -13.94 -18.54 -11.22
CA ASN A 55 -15.18 -17.86 -11.62
C ASN A 55 -14.95 -16.55 -12.38
N SER A 56 -13.86 -15.82 -12.08
CA SER A 56 -13.56 -14.55 -12.76
C SER A 56 -12.17 -14.01 -12.41
N TRP A 57 -11.62 -13.17 -13.27
CA TRP A 57 -10.44 -12.36 -12.97
C TRP A 57 -10.72 -11.31 -11.90
N ARG A 58 -9.82 -11.18 -10.93
CA ARG A 58 -9.86 -10.15 -9.89
C ARG A 58 -8.47 -9.80 -9.38
N TRP A 59 -8.33 -8.59 -8.87
CA TRP A 59 -7.14 -8.17 -8.14
C TRP A 59 -7.17 -8.75 -6.73
N SER A 60 -6.04 -9.26 -6.28
CA SER A 60 -5.82 -9.75 -4.92
C SER A 60 -6.09 -8.70 -3.85
N LEU A 61 -5.71 -7.44 -4.12
CA LEU A 61 -6.03 -6.32 -3.25
C LEU A 61 -7.55 -6.13 -3.20
N ASN A 62 -8.13 -6.31 -2.01
CA ASN A 62 -9.57 -6.21 -1.72
C ASN A 62 -10.47 -7.13 -2.59
N HIS A 63 -9.91 -8.16 -3.22
CA HIS A 63 -10.64 -9.04 -4.14
C HIS A 63 -11.41 -8.31 -5.26
N LEU A 64 -10.89 -7.14 -5.70
CA LEU A 64 -11.55 -6.25 -6.65
C LEU A 64 -11.80 -6.96 -8.01
N PRO A 65 -13.05 -7.23 -8.40
CA PRO A 65 -13.34 -7.92 -9.65
C PRO A 65 -12.88 -7.12 -10.87
N LEU A 66 -12.22 -7.77 -11.84
CA LEU A 66 -11.72 -7.08 -13.04
C LEU A 66 -12.86 -6.47 -13.87
N LYS A 67 -14.04 -7.08 -13.86
CA LYS A 67 -15.25 -6.55 -14.53
C LYS A 67 -15.70 -5.17 -14.01
N ASN A 68 -15.27 -4.78 -12.81
CA ASN A 68 -15.55 -3.48 -12.21
C ASN A 68 -14.44 -2.45 -12.50
N VAL A 69 -13.43 -2.84 -13.29
CA VAL A 69 -12.27 -2.01 -13.64
C VAL A 69 -12.30 -1.74 -15.15
N THR A 70 -12.16 -0.47 -15.54
CA THR A 70 -12.15 -0.06 -16.95
C THR A 70 -10.76 -0.21 -17.59
N TYR A 71 -9.71 -0.20 -16.78
CA TYR A 71 -8.33 -0.32 -17.23
C TYR A 71 -7.95 -1.79 -17.46
N THR A 72 -7.64 -2.14 -18.71
CA THR A 72 -7.10 -3.46 -19.07
C THR A 72 -6.01 -3.31 -20.11
N LYS A 73 -4.96 -4.14 -20.03
CA LYS A 73 -3.84 -4.17 -20.98
C LYS A 73 -3.45 -5.59 -21.39
N TRP A 74 -4.43 -6.48 -21.53
CA TRP A 74 -4.20 -7.81 -22.08
C TRP A 74 -3.50 -7.73 -23.43
N ARG A 75 -2.52 -8.59 -23.66
CA ARG A 75 -1.98 -8.77 -25.00
C ARG A 75 -3.05 -9.32 -25.92
N THR A 76 -2.99 -8.98 -27.20
CA THR A 76 -3.74 -9.67 -28.25
C THR A 76 -3.63 -11.20 -28.10
N GLY A 77 -4.78 -11.86 -27.94
CA GLY A 77 -4.89 -13.31 -27.75
C GLY A 77 -4.84 -13.78 -26.29
N GLN A 78 -4.66 -12.90 -25.32
CA GLN A 78 -4.70 -13.21 -23.88
C GLN A 78 -5.97 -12.68 -23.21
N PRO A 79 -6.42 -13.28 -22.10
CA PRO A 79 -5.91 -14.52 -21.50
C PRO A 79 -6.33 -15.76 -22.30
N ASP A 80 -5.40 -16.70 -22.53
CA ASP A 80 -5.64 -17.90 -23.34
C ASP A 80 -5.88 -19.17 -22.50
N ASN A 81 -5.63 -19.11 -21.19
CA ASN A 81 -5.75 -20.20 -20.22
C ASN A 81 -5.16 -21.52 -20.74
N ARG A 82 -3.94 -21.49 -21.29
CA ARG A 82 -3.31 -22.66 -21.90
C ARG A 82 -3.32 -23.88 -20.97
N LEU A 83 -3.87 -24.98 -21.48
CA LEU A 83 -4.05 -26.26 -20.78
C LEU A 83 -4.90 -26.18 -19.49
N GLY A 84 -5.68 -25.10 -19.30
CA GLY A 84 -6.48 -24.89 -18.10
C GLY A 84 -5.66 -24.57 -16.84
N LYS A 85 -4.40 -24.16 -17.00
CA LYS A 85 -3.45 -24.01 -15.88
C LYS A 85 -3.02 -22.57 -15.63
N GLN A 86 -3.44 -21.60 -16.43
CA GLN A 86 -2.96 -20.23 -16.36
C GLN A 86 -4.00 -19.36 -15.64
N ALA A 87 -3.75 -19.13 -14.36
CA ALA A 87 -4.68 -18.42 -13.47
C ALA A 87 -4.05 -17.21 -12.79
N CYS A 88 -2.80 -16.86 -13.12
CA CYS A 88 -2.07 -15.75 -12.50
C CYS A 88 -1.44 -14.85 -13.57
N VAL A 89 -1.34 -13.54 -13.32
CA VAL A 89 -0.92 -12.58 -14.34
C VAL A 89 0.48 -12.02 -14.12
N LEU A 90 1.22 -11.92 -15.22
CA LEU A 90 2.49 -11.23 -15.34
C LEU A 90 2.33 -9.91 -16.10
N ILE A 91 3.12 -8.91 -15.72
CA ILE A 91 3.34 -7.69 -16.53
C ILE A 91 4.80 -7.64 -16.95
N GLY A 92 5.06 -7.27 -18.20
CA GLY A 92 6.41 -6.88 -18.66
C GLY A 92 6.77 -7.35 -20.07
N TYR A 93 6.18 -8.44 -20.54
CA TYR A 93 6.36 -8.83 -21.94
C TYR A 93 5.64 -7.85 -22.86
N TYR A 94 6.39 -7.10 -23.67
CA TYR A 94 5.86 -6.18 -24.68
C TYR A 94 4.86 -5.16 -24.10
N ASN A 95 5.06 -4.71 -22.86
CA ASN A 95 4.19 -3.76 -22.17
C ASN A 95 2.72 -4.19 -22.12
N SER A 96 2.46 -5.48 -21.88
CA SER A 96 1.12 -6.08 -21.85
C SER A 96 0.95 -7.11 -20.73
N TRP A 97 -0.29 -7.48 -20.42
CA TRP A 97 -0.67 -8.51 -19.45
C TRP A 97 -0.76 -9.89 -20.11
N TRP A 98 -0.34 -10.92 -19.38
CA TRP A 98 -0.38 -12.33 -19.77
C TRP A 98 -0.76 -13.19 -18.58
N ASP A 99 -1.61 -14.20 -18.79
CA ASP A 99 -1.80 -15.28 -17.82
C ASP A 99 -0.73 -16.36 -17.96
N GLU A 100 -0.38 -16.96 -16.83
CA GLU A 100 0.70 -17.93 -16.68
C GLU A 100 0.34 -18.89 -15.54
N PRO A 101 0.88 -20.13 -15.49
CA PRO A 101 0.64 -21.00 -14.36
C PRO A 101 1.21 -20.40 -13.09
N CYS A 102 0.37 -20.30 -12.05
CA CYS A 102 0.72 -19.71 -10.76
C CYS A 102 1.93 -20.39 -10.08
N THR A 103 2.26 -21.61 -10.49
CA THR A 103 3.39 -22.42 -10.02
C THR A 103 4.74 -22.04 -10.67
N GLN A 104 4.74 -21.18 -11.69
CA GLN A 104 5.97 -20.69 -12.30
C GLN A 104 6.75 -19.80 -11.33
N LEU A 105 8.07 -19.94 -11.32
CA LEU A 105 8.96 -19.06 -10.56
C LEU A 105 9.18 -17.78 -11.36
N ARG A 106 8.72 -16.64 -10.84
CA ARG A 106 8.92 -15.32 -11.45
C ARG A 106 9.24 -14.26 -10.39
N PRO A 107 9.93 -13.17 -10.77
CA PRO A 107 9.98 -11.98 -9.94
C PRO A 107 8.58 -11.42 -9.68
N PHE A 108 8.44 -10.55 -8.70
CA PHE A 108 7.14 -9.97 -8.34
C PHE A 108 7.32 -8.53 -7.83
N ILE A 109 6.26 -7.74 -7.93
CA ILE A 109 6.22 -6.39 -7.38
C ILE A 109 5.04 -6.29 -6.42
N CYS A 110 5.30 -5.77 -5.23
CA CYS A 110 4.27 -5.53 -4.22
C CYS A 110 3.65 -4.14 -4.37
N TYR A 111 2.36 -4.05 -4.09
CA TYR A 111 1.67 -2.83 -3.76
C TYR A 111 1.88 -2.50 -2.29
N ASN A 112 2.26 -1.25 -2.04
CA ASN A 112 2.26 -0.69 -0.69
C ASN A 112 1.33 0.53 -0.66
N ALA A 113 0.20 0.39 0.03
CA ALA A 113 -0.78 1.45 0.20
C ALA A 113 -0.18 2.71 0.84
N ASN A 114 0.86 2.55 1.68
CA ASN A 114 1.55 3.67 2.33
C ASN A 114 2.35 4.52 1.33
N PHE A 115 2.74 3.95 0.17
CA PHE A 115 3.52 4.63 -0.88
C PHE A 115 2.74 4.90 -2.17
N SER A 116 1.49 4.45 -2.29
CA SER A 116 0.66 4.68 -3.49
C SER A 116 -0.02 6.05 -3.51
N GLY A 117 0.05 6.82 -2.43
CA GLY A 117 -0.50 8.17 -2.29
C GLY A 117 -2.03 8.23 -2.25
N ALA A 118 -2.76 7.51 -3.12
CA ALA A 118 -4.22 7.51 -3.15
C ALA A 118 -4.87 6.70 -2.02
N ALA A 119 -4.33 5.52 -1.68
CA ALA A 119 -4.93 4.64 -0.67
C ALA A 119 -4.54 5.00 0.77
N ARG A 120 -3.52 5.86 0.95
CA ARG A 120 -3.10 6.32 2.27
C ARG A 120 -3.91 7.52 2.77
N PHE A 121 -4.50 8.34 1.89
CA PHE A 121 -5.16 9.58 2.29
C PHE A 121 -6.67 9.42 2.39
N ILE A 122 -7.24 9.87 3.51
CA ILE A 122 -8.67 9.76 3.82
C ILE A 122 -9.22 11.16 4.04
N GLY A 123 -10.15 11.58 3.18
CA GLY A 123 -10.80 12.90 3.27
C GLY A 123 -11.97 12.88 4.26
N ILE A 124 -11.90 13.72 5.28
CA ILE A 124 -12.95 13.88 6.27
C ILE A 124 -13.70 15.19 6.01
N ARG A 125 -14.97 15.04 5.63
CA ARG A 125 -15.85 16.17 5.28
C ARG A 125 -16.71 16.69 6.44
N SER A 126 -16.80 15.95 7.54
CA SER A 126 -17.57 16.36 8.71
C SER A 126 -17.05 15.63 9.96
N PRO A 127 -16.90 16.31 11.11
CA PRO A 127 -17.12 17.75 11.31
C PRO A 127 -16.00 18.61 10.70
N LEU A 128 -16.25 19.92 10.53
CA LEU A 128 -15.18 20.90 10.30
C LEU A 128 -14.45 21.16 11.62
N LEU A 129 -13.13 21.06 11.63
CA LEU A 129 -12.33 21.15 12.85
C LEU A 129 -11.21 22.18 12.72
N THR A 130 -10.73 22.69 13.86
CA THR A 130 -9.45 23.42 13.92
C THR A 130 -8.29 22.48 13.65
N TRP A 131 -7.12 22.99 13.24
CA TRP A 131 -5.97 22.14 12.91
C TRP A 131 -5.58 21.18 14.06
N PRO A 132 -5.49 21.61 15.34
CA PRO A 132 -5.16 20.69 16.44
C PRO A 132 -6.25 19.65 16.71
N GLN A 133 -7.52 20.01 16.53
CA GLN A 133 -8.65 19.08 16.66
C GLN A 133 -8.65 18.04 15.52
N ALA A 134 -8.39 18.47 14.29
CA ALA A 134 -8.27 17.60 13.13
C ALA A 134 -7.10 16.61 13.29
N GLN A 135 -5.96 17.08 13.80
CA GLN A 135 -4.82 16.22 14.14
C GLN A 135 -5.19 15.17 15.19
N THR A 136 -5.86 15.60 16.26
CA THR A 136 -6.32 14.70 17.31
C THR A 136 -7.29 13.65 16.75
N TYR A 137 -8.23 14.07 15.91
CA TYR A 137 -9.13 13.16 15.21
C TYR A 137 -8.33 12.13 14.37
N CYS A 138 -7.41 12.60 13.53
CA CYS A 138 -6.63 11.70 12.68
C CYS A 138 -5.76 10.74 13.47
N ARG A 139 -5.18 11.14 14.60
CA ARG A 139 -4.41 10.24 15.47
C ARG A 139 -5.28 9.26 16.27
N THR A 140 -6.55 9.59 16.47
CA THR A 140 -7.52 8.72 17.16
C THR A 140 -8.07 7.65 16.23
N HIS A 141 -8.35 8.01 14.97
CA HIS A 141 -9.05 7.15 14.01
C HIS A 141 -8.14 6.60 12.89
N HIS A 142 -6.97 7.20 12.68
CA HIS A 142 -6.02 6.90 11.61
C HIS A 142 -4.58 7.01 12.14
N THR A 143 -3.60 7.42 11.32
CA THR A 143 -2.22 7.64 11.76
C THR A 143 -1.96 9.09 12.17
N ASP A 144 -2.11 10.05 11.25
CA ASP A 144 -1.95 11.50 11.52
C ASP A 144 -2.65 12.31 10.41
N LEU A 145 -2.58 13.64 10.47
CA LEU A 145 -2.93 14.52 9.35
C LEU A 145 -2.00 14.28 8.16
N ALA A 146 -2.55 14.32 6.95
CA ALA A 146 -1.86 13.97 5.71
C ALA A 146 -0.51 14.69 5.53
N SER A 147 0.57 13.93 5.40
CA SER A 147 1.90 14.40 5.02
C SER A 147 2.19 14.10 3.56
N SER A 148 2.96 14.96 2.90
CA SER A 148 3.48 14.71 1.55
C SER A 148 4.98 14.42 1.60
N LEU A 149 5.38 13.23 1.15
CA LEU A 149 6.75 12.72 1.25
C LEU A 149 7.52 12.91 -0.07
N ASN A 150 6.83 13.10 -1.19
CA ASN A 150 7.42 13.24 -2.53
C ASN A 150 6.47 13.92 -3.53
N SER A 151 6.92 14.15 -4.76
CA SER A 151 6.09 14.78 -5.79
C SER A 151 4.85 13.96 -6.17
N SER A 152 4.91 12.63 -6.12
CA SER A 152 3.74 11.78 -6.38
C SER A 152 2.68 11.88 -5.28
N ASP A 153 3.11 12.16 -4.05
CA ASP A 153 2.22 12.43 -2.94
C ASP A 153 1.52 13.79 -3.09
N ASN A 154 2.25 14.80 -3.58
CA ASN A 154 1.65 16.07 -3.98
C ASN A 154 0.60 15.84 -5.07
N ASP A 155 0.93 15.10 -6.12
CA ASP A 155 0.00 14.76 -7.21
C ASP A 155 -1.24 14.01 -6.70
N MET A 156 -1.12 13.25 -5.60
CA MET A 156 -2.24 12.52 -5.01
C MET A 156 -3.10 13.40 -4.10
N LEU A 157 -2.51 14.30 -3.30
CA LEU A 157 -3.26 15.39 -2.65
C LEU A 157 -3.98 16.27 -3.69
N VAL A 158 -3.37 16.41 -4.87
CA VAL A 158 -3.95 17.04 -6.06
C VAL A 158 -5.07 16.17 -6.67
N GLN A 159 -5.06 14.84 -6.58
CA GLN A 159 -6.19 14.01 -7.07
C GLN A 159 -7.40 14.05 -6.12
N VAL A 160 -7.18 14.11 -4.81
CA VAL A 160 -8.26 14.33 -3.84
C VAL A 160 -8.71 15.81 -3.73
N LYS A 161 -8.03 16.75 -4.43
CA LYS A 161 -8.30 18.20 -4.41
C LYS A 161 -9.72 18.59 -4.82
N ASN A 162 -10.34 17.84 -5.73
CA ASN A 162 -11.64 18.17 -6.31
C ASN A 162 -12.82 17.77 -5.40
N ILE A 163 -12.53 17.19 -4.24
CA ILE A 163 -13.52 16.47 -3.45
C ILE A 163 -14.02 17.34 -2.28
N GLN A 164 -13.25 18.26 -1.71
CA GLN A 164 -13.64 18.88 -0.43
C GLN A 164 -13.08 20.28 -0.12
N GLY A 165 -12.67 21.09 -1.11
CA GLY A 165 -12.24 22.48 -0.85
C GLY A 165 -11.04 22.60 0.12
N TYR A 166 -10.94 23.73 0.83
CA TYR A 166 -9.85 23.96 1.81
C TYR A 166 -9.81 22.86 2.86
N SER A 167 -8.71 22.11 2.87
CA SER A 167 -8.54 20.96 3.76
C SER A 167 -7.23 21.03 4.52
N TRP A 168 -7.28 20.81 5.84
CA TRP A 168 -6.08 20.66 6.65
C TRP A 168 -5.22 19.48 6.18
N ILE A 169 -3.92 19.73 6.21
CA ILE A 169 -2.86 18.74 6.06
C ILE A 169 -1.90 18.86 7.25
N GLY A 170 -1.01 17.89 7.43
CA GLY A 170 -0.14 17.80 8.62
C GLY A 170 0.95 18.87 8.69
N LEU A 171 0.99 19.83 7.78
CA LEU A 171 2.04 20.82 7.67
C LEU A 171 1.77 22.00 8.62
N TYR A 172 2.74 22.30 9.49
CA TYR A 172 2.67 23.41 10.45
C TYR A 172 4.02 24.13 10.64
N ARG A 173 3.99 25.33 11.22
CA ARG A 173 5.10 26.28 11.31
C ARG A 173 5.71 26.35 12.73
N ASP A 174 6.92 25.81 12.89
CA ASP A 174 7.99 26.34 13.78
C ASP A 174 9.20 26.68 12.89
N THR A 175 9.68 25.65 12.19
CA THR A 175 10.22 25.63 10.83
C THR A 175 9.32 24.65 10.09
N TRP A 176 8.77 24.98 8.91
CA TRP A 176 7.76 24.14 8.24
C TRP A 176 8.11 22.64 8.31
N LYS A 177 7.25 21.86 8.98
CA LYS A 177 7.45 20.43 9.24
C LYS A 177 6.11 19.70 9.26
N TRP A 178 6.16 18.39 9.03
CA TRP A 178 4.98 17.54 9.09
C TRP A 178 4.70 17.07 10.52
N SER A 179 3.43 16.93 10.86
CA SER A 179 2.95 16.49 12.17
C SER A 179 3.35 15.05 12.51
N ASP A 180 3.56 14.23 11.49
CA ASP A 180 4.02 12.83 11.59
C ASP A 180 5.55 12.72 11.81
N GLY A 181 6.26 13.84 11.87
CA GLY A 181 7.70 13.90 12.09
C GLY A 181 8.55 13.77 10.82
N THR A 182 7.92 13.66 9.64
CA THR A 182 8.67 13.61 8.37
C THR A 182 9.19 14.99 7.94
N ASN A 183 10.28 14.99 7.17
CA ASN A 183 10.88 16.23 6.69
C ASN A 183 10.02 16.88 5.61
N ALA A 184 9.79 18.19 5.73
CA ALA A 184 9.11 18.96 4.71
C ALA A 184 10.14 19.58 3.75
N SER A 185 10.03 19.25 2.46
CA SER A 185 10.84 19.84 1.38
C SER A 185 10.01 19.96 0.11
N ASN A 186 10.37 20.89 -0.79
CA ASN A 186 9.70 21.10 -2.07
C ASN A 186 8.16 21.28 -1.94
N ILE A 187 7.76 22.09 -0.96
CA ILE A 187 6.35 22.33 -0.63
C ILE A 187 5.70 23.15 -1.77
N PRO A 188 4.60 22.69 -2.39
CA PRO A 188 3.96 23.36 -3.52
C PRO A 188 3.06 24.52 -3.03
N TRP A 189 3.68 25.57 -2.50
CA TRP A 189 2.96 26.78 -2.09
C TRP A 189 2.24 27.44 -3.27
N ALA A 190 1.06 28.00 -3.00
CA ALA A 190 0.40 28.88 -3.95
C ALA A 190 1.23 30.15 -4.21
N PRO A 191 1.07 30.82 -5.37
CA PRO A 191 1.73 32.10 -5.62
C PRO A 191 1.48 33.08 -4.47
N GLY A 192 2.57 33.64 -3.93
CA GLY A 192 2.52 34.58 -2.80
C GLY A 192 2.42 33.93 -1.42
N GLN A 193 2.46 32.60 -1.31
CA GLN A 193 2.48 31.86 -0.06
C GLN A 193 3.86 31.25 0.23
N PRO A 194 4.19 30.97 1.50
CA PRO A 194 3.42 31.30 2.69
C PRO A 194 3.62 32.78 3.08
N ASN A 195 2.53 33.52 3.29
CA ASN A 195 2.58 34.98 3.52
C ASN A 195 2.61 35.38 5.01
N ASN A 196 2.34 34.43 5.91
CA ASN A 196 2.28 34.62 7.35
C ASN A 196 1.43 35.84 7.76
N TYR A 197 0.19 35.96 7.26
CA TYR A 197 -0.63 37.14 7.45
C TYR A 197 -0.79 37.49 8.95
N TRP A 198 -0.34 38.68 9.33
CA TRP A 198 -0.27 39.19 10.73
C TRP A 198 0.55 38.32 11.70
N GLY A 199 1.43 37.45 11.21
CA GLY A 199 2.24 36.57 12.04
C GLY A 199 1.45 35.46 12.74
N ARG A 200 0.28 35.06 12.20
CA ARG A 200 -0.64 34.12 12.86
C ARG A 200 -0.98 32.88 12.01
N GLU A 201 -0.30 32.68 10.89
CA GLU A 201 -0.61 31.61 9.93
C GLU A 201 0.42 30.49 10.04
N ASN A 202 0.16 29.64 11.04
CA ASN A 202 1.09 28.61 11.47
C ASN A 202 0.67 27.19 11.01
N CYS A 203 -0.42 27.06 10.26
CA CYS A 203 -0.93 25.78 9.80
C CYS A 203 -1.23 25.85 8.30
N ALA A 204 -1.04 24.76 7.57
CA ALA A 204 -1.29 24.76 6.14
C ALA A 204 -2.55 23.98 5.76
N VAL A 205 -3.21 24.48 4.73
CA VAL A 205 -4.29 23.81 4.01
C VAL A 205 -3.85 23.53 2.57
N VAL A 206 -4.40 22.47 1.99
CA VAL A 206 -4.38 22.25 0.54
C VAL A 206 -5.69 22.70 -0.06
N ASN A 207 -5.62 23.45 -1.17
CA ASN A 207 -6.76 23.79 -1.99
C ASN A 207 -6.34 23.83 -3.47
N ASN A 208 -7.10 23.14 -4.34
CA ASN A 208 -6.76 22.99 -5.76
C ASN A 208 -5.33 22.50 -6.05
N GLY A 209 -4.75 21.73 -5.12
CA GLY A 209 -3.40 21.17 -5.27
C GLY A 209 -2.26 22.13 -4.88
N LEU A 210 -2.57 23.33 -4.40
CA LEU A 210 -1.59 24.29 -3.88
C LEU A 210 -1.79 24.49 -2.38
N PHE A 211 -0.70 24.81 -1.69
CA PHE A 211 -0.69 24.96 -0.25
C PHE A 211 -0.81 26.44 0.13
N TYR A 212 -1.52 26.69 1.22
CA TYR A 212 -1.73 28.03 1.79
C TYR A 212 -1.49 27.93 3.29
N ASP A 213 -0.74 28.87 3.88
CA ASP A 213 -0.73 29.02 5.32
C ASP A 213 -1.94 29.83 5.75
N VAL A 214 -2.54 29.40 6.85
CA VAL A 214 -3.75 30.00 7.42
C VAL A 214 -3.69 29.88 8.94
N ARG A 215 -4.60 30.59 9.63
CA ARG A 215 -4.73 30.50 11.09
C ARG A 215 -5.19 29.11 11.49
N CYS A 216 -4.45 28.46 12.40
CA CYS A 216 -4.77 27.12 12.91
C CYS A 216 -6.16 27.00 13.56
N THR A 217 -6.76 28.12 13.94
CA THR A 217 -8.10 28.23 14.54
C THR A 217 -9.24 28.21 13.52
N ASN A 218 -8.95 28.25 12.21
CA ASN A 218 -9.98 28.16 11.19
C ASN A 218 -10.66 26.77 11.23
N LEU A 219 -11.92 26.70 10.84
CA LEU A 219 -12.64 25.43 10.70
C LEU A 219 -12.56 24.99 9.24
N ASN A 220 -11.91 23.87 8.97
CA ASN A 220 -11.78 23.32 7.62
C ASN A 220 -12.07 21.82 7.62
N TYR A 221 -12.31 21.30 6.42
CA TYR A 221 -12.20 19.87 6.15
C TYR A 221 -10.77 19.41 6.41
N PHE A 222 -10.50 18.11 6.38
CA PHE A 222 -9.14 17.65 6.61
C PHE A 222 -8.87 16.31 5.93
N PHE A 223 -7.60 16.07 5.64
CA PHE A 223 -7.12 14.78 5.19
C PHE A 223 -6.34 14.12 6.31
N CYS A 224 -6.74 12.91 6.69
CA CYS A 224 -5.88 12.02 7.45
C CYS A 224 -5.03 11.20 6.50
N HIS A 225 -3.91 10.68 6.99
CA HIS A 225 -3.28 9.52 6.38
C HIS A 225 -3.34 8.32 7.31
N THR A 226 -3.41 7.15 6.70
CA THR A 226 -3.20 5.87 7.37
C THR A 226 -1.93 5.26 6.81
N ILE A 227 -0.94 5.08 7.68
CA ILE A 227 0.14 4.14 7.44
C ILE A 227 -0.39 2.82 7.99
N TYR A 228 -0.64 1.83 7.13
CA TYR A 228 -0.83 0.45 7.59
C TYR A 228 0.51 0.03 8.20
N PRO A 229 0.62 -0.02 9.54
CA PRO A 229 1.84 -0.52 10.13
C PRO A 229 1.76 -2.03 9.95
N ALA A 230 2.62 -2.61 9.12
CA ALA A 230 2.97 -4.00 9.30
C ALA A 230 3.68 -4.09 10.66
N ARG A 231 2.92 -4.15 11.76
CA ARG A 231 3.44 -4.51 13.09
C ARG A 231 3.77 -6.00 13.02
N SER A 232 4.90 -6.30 12.37
CA SER A 232 5.48 -7.63 12.38
C SER A 232 6.34 -7.74 13.63
N GLN A 233 5.93 -8.59 14.55
CA GLN A 233 6.81 -9.06 15.62
C GLN A 233 7.38 -10.41 15.20
N ILE A 234 8.71 -10.50 15.15
CA ILE A 234 9.37 -11.78 14.92
C ILE A 234 9.50 -12.47 16.27
N MET A 235 8.69 -13.50 16.47
CA MET A 235 8.82 -14.38 17.62
C MET A 235 9.70 -15.58 17.25
N ARG A 236 10.74 -15.83 18.04
CA ARG A 236 11.51 -17.08 17.96
C ARG A 236 10.83 -18.09 18.87
N LEU A 237 10.43 -19.23 18.30
CA LEU A 237 9.75 -20.30 18.99
C LEU A 237 10.52 -21.59 18.78
N GLN A 238 10.62 -22.40 19.82
CA GLN A 238 11.08 -23.78 19.70
C GLN A 238 9.87 -24.66 19.41
N VAL A 239 9.89 -25.38 18.29
CA VAL A 239 8.79 -26.24 17.86
C VAL A 239 9.21 -27.69 18.03
N LYS A 240 8.37 -28.49 18.68
CA LYS A 240 8.53 -29.94 18.78
C LYS A 240 7.39 -30.60 18.02
N SER A 241 7.72 -31.51 17.10
CA SER A 241 6.77 -32.23 16.27
C SER A 241 7.21 -33.70 16.17
N ASP A 242 6.23 -34.61 16.12
CA ASP A 242 6.47 -36.04 15.86
C ASP A 242 6.67 -36.31 14.35
N GLY A 243 6.29 -35.35 13.50
CA GLY A 243 6.52 -35.36 12.05
C GLY A 243 7.64 -34.41 11.62
N SER A 244 8.14 -34.58 10.40
CA SER A 244 9.20 -33.71 9.84
C SER A 244 8.73 -32.26 9.73
N VAL A 245 9.45 -31.33 10.36
CA VAL A 245 9.18 -29.88 10.26
C VAL A 245 9.45 -29.29 8.87
N PHE A 246 10.06 -30.07 7.98
CA PHE A 246 10.25 -29.73 6.58
C PHE A 246 9.06 -30.15 5.71
N ASP A 247 8.11 -30.92 6.24
CA ASP A 247 6.88 -31.28 5.54
C ASP A 247 5.91 -30.07 5.53
N PRO A 248 5.46 -29.61 4.34
CA PRO A 248 4.51 -28.51 4.23
C PRO A 248 3.22 -28.69 5.04
N ALA A 249 2.72 -29.92 5.18
CA ALA A 249 1.53 -30.22 5.96
C ALA A 249 1.76 -29.98 7.46
N VAL A 250 2.94 -30.39 7.96
CA VAL A 250 3.36 -30.14 9.35
C VAL A 250 3.55 -28.64 9.58
N GLN A 251 4.17 -27.93 8.65
CA GLN A 251 4.35 -26.47 8.72
C GLN A 251 3.03 -25.70 8.78
N SER A 252 2.04 -26.10 7.98
CA SER A 252 0.70 -25.51 8.01
C SER A 252 0.01 -25.76 9.36
N SER A 253 0.06 -27.01 9.85
CA SER A 253 -0.55 -27.38 11.12
C SER A 253 0.03 -26.59 12.31
N ILE A 254 1.34 -26.34 12.31
CA ILE A 254 1.98 -25.52 13.34
C ILE A 254 1.49 -24.07 13.29
N LEU A 255 1.38 -23.45 12.10
CA LEU A 255 0.86 -22.09 11.97
C LEU A 255 -0.59 -21.99 12.47
N ASP A 256 -1.42 -22.98 12.17
CA ASP A 256 -2.82 -23.00 12.60
C ASP A 256 -2.94 -23.11 14.12
N GLN A 257 -2.09 -23.93 14.77
CA GLN A 257 -2.02 -23.98 16.23
C GLN A 257 -1.56 -22.64 16.85
N ILE A 258 -0.60 -21.94 16.22
CA ILE A 258 -0.15 -20.63 16.72
C ILE A 258 -1.29 -19.60 16.61
N LYS A 259 -2.03 -19.59 15.50
CA LYS A 259 -3.20 -18.71 15.32
C LYS A 259 -4.25 -18.96 16.39
N GLN A 260 -4.63 -20.23 16.60
CA GLN A 260 -5.63 -20.62 17.61
C GLN A 260 -5.24 -20.14 19.02
N LYS A 261 -3.96 -20.27 19.40
CA LYS A 261 -3.49 -19.77 20.69
C LYS A 261 -3.52 -18.25 20.82
N LEU A 262 -3.27 -17.52 19.74
CA LEU A 262 -3.37 -16.06 19.74
C LEU A 262 -4.84 -15.59 19.84
N GLU A 263 -5.76 -16.36 19.25
CA GLU A 263 -7.22 -16.18 19.37
C GLU A 263 -7.67 -16.33 20.82
N GLU A 264 -7.26 -17.40 21.49
CA GLU A 264 -7.53 -17.63 22.92
C GLU A 264 -6.99 -16.51 23.83
N LYS A 265 -5.97 -15.78 23.38
CA LYS A 265 -5.38 -14.64 24.10
C LYS A 265 -5.98 -13.29 23.69
N GLY A 266 -7.02 -13.27 22.87
CA GLY A 266 -7.76 -12.06 22.49
C GLY A 266 -7.03 -11.15 21.51
N MET A 267 -6.09 -11.68 20.71
CA MET A 267 -5.22 -10.89 19.83
C MET A 267 -5.67 -10.79 18.37
N LEU A 268 -6.90 -11.19 18.02
CA LEU A 268 -7.25 -11.53 16.63
C LEU A 268 -8.54 -10.88 16.12
N GLU A 269 -8.53 -9.56 15.96
CA GLU A 269 -9.36 -8.98 14.90
C GLU A 269 -8.60 -8.83 13.57
N ASN A 270 -7.26 -8.77 13.55
CA ASN A 270 -6.50 -8.53 12.31
C ASN A 270 -5.03 -9.07 12.31
N THR A 271 -4.72 -10.16 13.02
CA THR A 271 -3.33 -10.66 13.15
C THR A 271 -3.02 -11.79 12.16
N THR A 272 -2.01 -11.60 11.30
CA THR A 272 -1.54 -12.64 10.36
C THR A 272 -0.26 -13.29 10.90
N VAL A 273 -0.21 -14.62 10.96
CA VAL A 273 0.99 -15.40 11.37
C VAL A 273 1.60 -16.08 10.15
N THR A 274 2.89 -15.87 9.90
CA THR A 274 3.63 -16.50 8.80
C THR A 274 5.04 -16.91 9.24
N TRP A 275 5.61 -17.86 8.50
CA TRP A 275 7.01 -18.25 8.68
C TRP A 275 7.96 -17.16 8.19
N LYS A 276 9.01 -16.90 8.97
CA LYS A 276 10.16 -16.14 8.48
C LYS A 276 11.12 -17.09 7.78
N VAL A 277 11.25 -16.94 6.47
CA VAL A 277 12.26 -17.63 5.66
C VAL A 277 13.61 -16.92 5.84
N GLN A 278 14.64 -17.68 6.15
CA GLN A 278 15.99 -17.19 6.34
C GLN A 278 16.68 -16.97 4.98
N PRO A 279 17.82 -16.25 4.93
CA PRO A 279 18.53 -15.97 3.67
C PRO A 279 18.95 -17.21 2.89
N ASP A 280 19.09 -18.36 3.55
CA ASP A 280 19.43 -19.66 2.96
C ASP A 280 18.19 -20.44 2.45
N GLY A 281 16.99 -19.87 2.58
CA GLY A 281 15.74 -20.48 2.14
C GLY A 281 15.07 -21.37 3.19
N ASN A 282 15.68 -21.57 4.36
CA ASN A 282 15.15 -22.42 5.41
C ASN A 282 14.24 -21.64 6.38
N ILE A 283 13.25 -22.34 6.94
CA ILE A 283 12.38 -21.82 8.01
C ILE A 283 12.90 -22.25 9.39
N PHE A 284 13.41 -23.48 9.47
CA PHE A 284 13.91 -24.12 10.68
C PHE A 284 15.41 -24.37 10.56
N HIS A 285 16.12 -24.22 11.68
CA HIS A 285 17.52 -24.61 11.87
C HIS A 285 17.63 -25.54 13.07
#